data_AF-A0AAD3X556-F1
#
_entry.id   AF-A0AAD3X556-F1
#
_cell.length_a   1.000
_cell.length_b   1.000
_cell.length_c   1.000
_cell.angle_alpha   90.00
_cell.angle_beta   90.00
_cell.angle_gamma   90.00
#
_symmetry.space_group_name_H-M   'P 1'
#
loop_
_entity.id
_entity.type
_entity.pdbx_description
1 polymer ?
#
loop_
_entity_poly.entity_id
_entity_poly.type
_entity_poly.pdbx_seq_one_letter_code
_entity_poly.pdbx_strand_id
1 'polypeptide(L)'
;MSPHRTFPVESRTPHISPASFLFMRSEIERLQRELASAERELFAVRVDRDHWYMKANYTPEQIAEFYHRASQGLDENGAWLWPDSVRTTR
;
A
#
# COMPACT_ATOMS: atom_id res chain seq x y z
N MET A 1 7.01 53.04 -20.38
CA MET A 1 6.98 53.13 -18.91
C MET A 1 5.75 52.37 -18.44
N SER A 2 5.91 51.19 -17.82
CA SER A 2 4.78 50.41 -17.31
C SER A 2 4.36 50.93 -15.95
N PRO A 3 3.08 51.22 -15.69
CA PRO A 3 2.65 51.55 -14.34
C PRO A 3 2.65 50.25 -13.52
N HIS A 4 3.55 50.16 -12.55
CA HIS A 4 3.50 49.07 -11.58
C HIS A 4 2.19 49.19 -10.80
N ARG A 5 1.25 48.27 -11.04
CA ARG A 5 0.06 48.10 -10.20
C ARG A 5 0.53 47.72 -8.80
N THR A 6 0.51 48.68 -7.89
CA THR A 6 0.59 48.41 -6.45
C THR A 6 -0.79 47.95 -6.02
N PHE A 7 -0.92 46.65 -5.75
CA PHE A 7 -2.13 46.13 -5.12
C PHE A 7 -2.17 46.63 -3.67
N PRO A 8 -3.31 47.13 -3.17
CA PRO A 8 -3.42 47.49 -1.77
C PRO A 8 -3.14 46.25 -0.93
N VAL A 9 -2.22 46.36 0.03
CA VAL A 9 -1.98 45.32 1.03
C VAL A 9 -3.29 45.14 1.78
N GLU A 10 -3.99 44.03 1.54
CA GLU A 10 -5.17 43.68 2.32
C GLU A 10 -4.74 43.52 3.78
N SER A 11 -4.90 44.58 4.57
CA SER A 11 -4.80 44.53 6.02
C SER A 11 -6.08 43.91 6.59
N ARG A 12 -6.44 42.72 6.11
CA ARG A 12 -7.53 41.94 6.71
C ARG A 12 -7.00 41.41 8.03
N THR A 13 -7.46 42.02 9.11
CA THR A 13 -7.39 41.38 10.43
C THR A 13 -8.04 40.01 10.29
N PRO A 14 -7.33 38.92 10.65
CA PRO A 14 -7.88 37.58 10.52
C PRO A 14 -9.20 37.49 11.29
N HIS A 15 -10.22 36.89 10.68
CA HIS A 15 -11.56 36.73 11.26
C HIS A 15 -11.59 35.78 12.48
N ILE A 16 -10.44 35.28 12.90
CA ILE A 16 -10.25 34.30 13.95
C ILE A 16 -9.33 34.87 15.01
N SER A 17 -9.61 34.54 16.27
CA SER A 17 -8.70 34.91 17.35
C SER A 17 -7.33 34.25 17.15
N PRO A 18 -6.23 34.88 17.62
CA PRO A 18 -4.91 34.24 17.60
C PRO A 18 -4.89 32.87 18.28
N ALA A 19 -5.65 32.69 19.36
CA ALA A 19 -5.77 31.41 20.05
C ALA A 19 -6.43 30.34 19.17
N SER A 20 -7.51 30.70 18.47
CA SER A 20 -8.17 29.82 17.50
C SER A 20 -7.24 29.45 16.35
N PHE A 21 -6.44 30.39 15.85
CA PHE A 21 -5.45 30.11 14.81
C PHE A 21 -4.40 29.10 15.26
N LEU A 22 -3.82 29.30 16.46
CA LEU A 22 -2.81 28.40 17.01
C LEU A 22 -3.38 27.00 17.27
N PHE A 23 -4.60 26.92 17.81
CA PHE A 23 -5.31 25.66 18.01
C PHE A 23 -5.55 24.92 16.70
N MET A 24 -6.08 25.61 15.67
CA MET A 24 -6.30 24.99 14.36
C MET A 24 -4.99 24.52 13.74
N ARG A 25 -3.90 25.29 13.89
CA ARG A 25 -2.58 24.87 13.40
C ARG A 25 -2.11 23.58 14.08
N SER A 26 -2.23 23.49 15.41
CA SER A 26 -1.85 22.27 16.13
C SER A 26 -2.71 21.07 15.76
N GLU A 27 -4.00 21.28 15.53
CA GLU A 27 -4.91 20.22 15.10
C GLU A 27 -4.58 19.72 13.69
N ILE A 28 -4.22 20.61 12.77
CA ILE A 28 -3.76 20.21 11.42
C ILE A 28 -2.50 19.34 11.53
N GLU A 29 -1.52 19.75 12.33
CA GLU A 29 -0.29 18.98 12.54
C GLU A 29 -0.54 17.61 13.22
N ARG A 30 -1.54 17.53 14.11
CA ARG A 30 -1.96 16.25 14.73
C ARG A 30 -2.61 15.34 13.70
N LEU A 31 -3.57 15.85 12.94
CA LEU A 31 -4.30 15.08 11.93
C LEU A 31 -3.38 14.59 10.80
N GLN A 32 -2.40 15.38 10.38
CA GLN A 32 -1.40 14.94 9.39
C GLN A 32 -0.55 13.77 9.90
N ARG A 33 -0.19 13.77 11.19
CA ARG A 33 0.54 12.65 11.81
C ARG A 33 -0.31 11.40 11.90
N GLU A 34 -1.58 11.53 12.28
CA GLU A 34 -2.53 10.41 12.33
C GLU A 34 -2.78 9.82 10.95
N LEU A 35 -2.96 10.68 9.93
CA LEU A 35 -3.11 10.25 8.54
C LEU A 35 -1.89 9.46 8.06
N ALA A 36 -0.69 9.96 8.31
CA ALA A 36 0.55 9.27 7.92
C ALA A 36 0.73 7.92 8.62
N SER A 37 0.24 7.77 9.86
CA SER A 37 0.23 6.48 10.56
C SER A 37 -0.76 5.50 9.90
N ALA A 38 -1.99 5.96 9.66
CA ALA A 38 -3.03 5.16 9.03
C ALA A 38 -2.63 4.71 7.61
N GLU A 39 -2.00 5.58 6.82
CA GLU A 39 -1.51 5.24 5.48
C GLU A 39 -0.42 4.17 5.51
N ARG A 40 0.47 4.18 6.51
CA ARG A 40 1.49 3.13 6.68
C ARG A 40 0.87 1.78 7.03
N GLU A 41 -0.13 1.77 7.92
CA GLU A 41 -0.86 0.55 8.26
C GLU A 41 -1.61 -0.01 7.03
N LEU A 42 -2.25 0.86 6.24
CA LEU A 42 -2.92 0.49 5.00
C LEU A 42 -1.95 -0.03 3.94
N PHE A 43 -0.75 0.56 3.85
CA PHE A 43 0.30 0.09 2.96
C PHE A 43 0.76 -1.32 3.34
N ALA A 44 0.95 -1.60 4.62
CA ALA A 44 1.28 -2.95 5.10
C ALA A 44 0.22 -3.97 4.68
N VAL A 45 -1.07 -3.65 4.84
CA VAL A 45 -2.18 -4.53 4.43
C VAL A 45 -2.23 -4.73 2.91
N ARG A 46 -1.87 -3.71 2.12
CA ARG A 46 -1.87 -3.79 0.64
C ARG A 46 -0.73 -4.62 0.08
N VAL A 47 0.45 -4.56 0.69
CA VAL A 47 1.64 -5.26 0.19
C VAL A 47 1.64 -6.73 0.60
N ASP A 48 1.05 -7.07 1.75
CA ASP A 48 1.22 -8.41 2.36
C ASP A 48 0.15 -9.44 1.97
N ARG A 49 -0.49 -9.28 0.80
CA ARG A 49 -1.41 -10.29 0.28
C ARG A 49 -1.07 -10.65 -1.14
N ASP A 50 -0.16 -11.62 -1.27
CA ASP A 50 -0.08 -12.48 -2.44
C ASP A 50 -1.40 -13.26 -2.55
N HIS A 51 -2.39 -12.65 -3.22
CA HIS A 51 -3.65 -13.31 -3.50
C HIS A 51 -3.44 -14.29 -4.65
N TRP A 52 -3.18 -15.54 -4.29
CA TRP A 52 -3.12 -16.63 -5.25
C TRP A 52 -4.54 -17.03 -5.64
N TYR A 53 -4.91 -16.78 -6.89
CA TYR A 53 -6.16 -17.26 -7.46
C TYR A 53 -5.92 -18.62 -8.13
N MET A 54 -6.75 -19.60 -7.80
CA MET A 54 -6.82 -20.83 -8.57
C MET A 54 -7.50 -20.57 -9.92
N LYS A 55 -7.05 -21.26 -10.97
CA LYS A 55 -7.71 -21.23 -12.28
C LYS A 55 -9.07 -21.93 -12.15
N ALA A 56 -10.15 -21.30 -12.62
CA ALA A 56 -11.49 -21.87 -12.50
C ALA A 56 -11.71 -23.14 -13.36
N ASN A 57 -10.94 -23.29 -14.44
CA ASN A 57 -11.14 -24.35 -15.45
C ASN A 57 -9.88 -25.22 -15.57
N TYR A 58 -9.65 -26.06 -14.57
CA TYR A 58 -8.66 -27.13 -14.67
C TYR A 58 -9.24 -28.31 -15.46
N THR A 59 -8.43 -28.91 -16.32
CA THR A 59 -8.81 -30.18 -16.95
C THR A 59 -8.67 -31.32 -15.94
N PRO A 60 -9.37 -32.45 -16.13
CA PRO A 60 -9.23 -33.62 -15.25
C PRO A 60 -7.76 -34.09 -15.09
N GLU A 61 -6.96 -34.00 -16.16
CA GLU A 61 -5.55 -34.36 -16.15
C GLU A 61 -4.72 -33.40 -15.27
N GLN A 62 -5.00 -32.10 -15.34
CA GLN A 62 -4.35 -31.10 -14.50
C GLN A 62 -4.68 -31.30 -13.02
N ILE A 63 -5.92 -31.67 -12.72
CA ILE A 63 -6.35 -31.99 -11.35
C ILE A 63 -5.60 -33.22 -10.84
N ALA A 64 -5.51 -34.29 -11.65
CA ALA A 64 -4.78 -35.50 -11.29
C ALA A 64 -3.28 -35.22 -11.03
N GLU A 65 -2.67 -34.34 -11.83
CA GLU A 65 -1.29 -33.91 -11.63
C GLU A 65 -1.10 -33.14 -10.31
N PHE A 66 -2.03 -32.26 -9.92
CA PHE A 66 -1.97 -31.61 -8.61
C PHE A 66 -2.06 -32.61 -7.46
N TYR A 67 -2.95 -33.59 -7.54
CA TYR A 67 -3.06 -34.65 -6.53
C TYR A 67 -1.80 -35.51 -6.44
N HIS A 68 -1.21 -35.86 -7.60
CA HIS A 68 0.04 -36.59 -7.65
C HIS A 68 1.20 -35.80 -7.03
N ARG A 69 1.26 -34.49 -7.27
CA ARG A 69 2.27 -33.62 -6.64
C ARG A 69 2.01 -33.46 -5.14
N ALA A 70 0.74 -33.34 -4.74
CA ALA A 70 0.32 -33.24 -3.36
C ALA A 70 0.76 -34.45 -2.52
N SER A 71 0.71 -35.65 -3.11
CA SER A 71 1.08 -36.90 -2.44
C SER A 71 2.59 -37.14 -2.36
N GLN A 72 3.40 -36.45 -3.17
CA GLN A 72 4.87 -36.51 -3.10
C GLN A 72 5.48 -35.68 -1.96
N GLY A 73 4.66 -34.86 -1.29
CA GLY A 73 5.08 -34.06 -0.14
C GLY A 73 5.83 -32.78 -0.52
N LEU A 74 6.25 -32.06 0.52
CA LEU A 74 7.05 -30.85 0.41
C LEU A 74 8.54 -31.19 0.53
N ASP A 75 9.40 -30.38 -0.06
CA ASP A 75 10.83 -30.46 0.17
C ASP A 75 11.22 -30.01 1.60
N GLU A 76 12.50 -30.08 1.92
CA GLU A 76 13.07 -29.67 3.22
C GLU A 76 12.82 -28.19 3.57
N ASN A 77 12.42 -27.37 2.59
CA ASN A 77 12.10 -25.96 2.75
C ASN A 77 10.59 -25.69 2.78
N GLY A 78 9.75 -26.74 2.78
CA GLY A 78 8.30 -26.62 2.79
C GLY A 78 7.71 -26.17 1.45
N ALA A 79 8.47 -26.24 0.35
CA ALA A 79 8.01 -25.92 -0.99
C ALA A 79 7.52 -27.18 -1.72
N TRP A 80 6.49 -27.00 -2.55
CA TRP A 80 6.12 -28.04 -3.52
C TRP A 80 7.27 -28.25 -4.50
N LEU A 81 7.61 -29.51 -4.76
CA LEU A 81 8.62 -29.88 -5.76
C LEU A 81 8.10 -29.49 -7.17
N TRP A 82 8.35 -28.25 -7.58
CA TRP A 82 8.08 -27.78 -8.93
C TRP A 82 9.18 -28.28 -9.88
N PRO A 83 8.86 -28.68 -11.13
CA PRO A 83 9.87 -29.11 -12.10
C PRO A 83 10.93 -28.04 -12.41
N ASP A 84 10.60 -26.76 -12.21
CA ASP A 84 11.49 -25.64 -12.54
C ASP A 84 12.56 -25.34 -11.46
N SER A 85 12.46 -25.90 -10.25
CA SER A 85 13.51 -25.75 -9.22
C SER A 85 14.79 -26.52 -9.56
N VAL A 86 14.79 -27.34 -10.62
CA VAL A 86 15.97 -28.03 -11.17
C VAL A 86 16.76 -27.14 -12.15
N ARG A 87 16.27 -25.96 -12.55
CA ARG A 87 16.93 -25.13 -13.59
C ARG A 87 17.71 -23.91 -13.10
N THR A 88 17.71 -23.57 -11.83
CA THR A 88 18.47 -22.42 -11.30
C THR A 88 19.48 -22.82 -10.24
N THR A 89 20.34 -23.79 -10.56
CA THR A 89 21.68 -23.89 -9.98
C THR A 89 22.69 -23.91 -11.13
N ARG A 90 23.28 -22.74 -11.38
CA ARG A 90 24.61 -22.59 -11.99
C ARG A 90 25.51 -21.95 -10.95
#